data_AF-A0A6V7JZY3-F1
#
_entry.id   AF-A0A6V7JZY3-F1
#
_cell.length_a   1.000
_cell.length_b   1.000
_cell.length_c   1.000
_cell.angle_alpha   90.00
_cell.angle_beta   90.00
_cell.angle_gamma   90.00
#
_symmetry.space_group_name_H-M   'P 1'
#
loop_
_entity.id
_entity.type
_entity.pdbx_description
1 polymer ?
#
loop_
_entity_poly.entity_id
_entity_poly.type
_entity_poly.pdbx_seq_one_letter_code
_entity_poly.pdbx_strand_id
1 'polypeptide(L)'
;NAQVVIREPYRDGRNNSWTGTGFMKVVESSSVNFTVDDIRRSMWYDILVRYEPVHPGLWQEVQIIIERDGPVDPDGPCADWRPEDDRLWVQLPDNARSAIATPSVCLEAGKVYNVILTFRRFDAHADTPTASILIDSIVLRPRIEEIPFFNGEGPGELRKQEYERYRCNELFNSVTPYSRDENDICAKYHNSIGYWVFDGAHSCECNPTGSHSLLCEHYGGTCPCKPNVVGRRCDRCAPGTYGFGPNGCIPCDCNAVGALDNFCDVDTGRCKCRPNTYGRTCGQCEPGFWNFPHCVRCECNGHADSCDSKTGACQNCRDYTTGHNCDTCIDTFYGDPRIGVDIPCRACPCPGTLGSGHAYADSCSLDPVTHDVVCECYEGYSGARCENCAENYFGNPDEMTGKCEACNCNNNTDLARPGNCDPHTGRCLQCLYDTDGPHCEHCKPGFYGDALQRTCTDCFCNVLGTDVSAGPCDHRTGQCPCLPNVIGRLCDSCEENYWRIASGQGCDPCECDAVGSISE
;
A
#
# COMPACT_ATOMS: atom_id res chain seq x y z
N ASN A 1 -16.18 9.86 -36.51
CA ASN A 1 -16.66 9.13 -35.31
C ASN A 1 -16.47 7.62 -35.43
N ALA A 2 -15.41 7.15 -36.09
CA ALA A 2 -15.03 5.74 -36.05
C ALA A 2 -13.99 5.54 -34.93
N GLN A 3 -14.05 4.42 -34.22
CA GLN A 3 -13.16 4.13 -33.10
C GLN A 3 -12.46 2.78 -33.33
N VAL A 4 -11.13 2.76 -33.18
CA VAL A 4 -10.38 1.50 -33.23
C VAL A 4 -10.75 0.65 -32.00
N VAL A 5 -11.13 -0.60 -32.24
CA VAL A 5 -11.42 -1.61 -31.23
C VAL A 5 -10.36 -2.70 -31.36
N ILE A 6 -9.37 -2.65 -30.49
CA ILE A 6 -8.31 -3.66 -30.43
C ILE A 6 -8.88 -4.93 -29.78
N ARG A 7 -8.56 -6.10 -30.33
CA ARG A 7 -8.95 -7.41 -29.79
C ARG A 7 -7.73 -8.25 -29.52
N GLU A 8 -7.72 -8.90 -28.37
CA GLU A 8 -6.71 -9.88 -28.03
C GLU A 8 -6.95 -11.17 -28.82
N PRO A 9 -5.88 -11.80 -29.35
CA PRO A 9 -5.99 -13.15 -29.87
C PRO A 9 -6.50 -14.11 -28.80
N TYR A 10 -7.13 -15.18 -29.26
CA TYR A 10 -7.69 -16.14 -28.35
C TYR A 10 -6.60 -16.96 -27.63
N ARG A 11 -6.67 -16.99 -26.30
CA ARG A 11 -5.64 -17.62 -25.44
C ARG A 11 -5.59 -19.15 -25.55
N ASP A 12 -6.66 -19.78 -26.01
CA ASP A 12 -6.75 -21.23 -26.23
C ASP A 12 -6.10 -21.67 -27.55
N GLY A 13 -5.51 -20.74 -28.30
CA GLY A 13 -4.82 -21.03 -29.56
C GLY A 13 -5.76 -21.21 -30.76
N ARG A 14 -7.06 -20.95 -30.61
CA ARG A 14 -7.98 -20.95 -31.76
C ARG A 14 -7.68 -19.77 -32.69
N ASN A 15 -7.87 -19.98 -33.99
CA ASN A 15 -7.64 -18.94 -35.00
C ASN A 15 -8.56 -17.73 -34.78
N ASN A 16 -8.01 -16.53 -35.00
CA ASN A 16 -8.79 -15.30 -34.94
C ASN A 16 -9.77 -15.22 -36.11
N SER A 17 -10.93 -14.62 -35.89
CA SER A 17 -11.94 -14.35 -36.92
C SER A 17 -11.78 -12.98 -37.59
N TRP A 18 -10.68 -12.28 -37.32
CA TRP A 18 -10.37 -10.93 -37.82
C TRP A 18 -8.88 -10.81 -38.17
N THR A 19 -8.55 -9.80 -38.96
CA THR A 19 -7.20 -9.49 -39.40
C THR A 19 -6.60 -8.34 -38.60
N GLY A 20 -5.27 -8.26 -38.55
CA GLY A 20 -4.59 -7.18 -37.84
C GLY A 20 -4.87 -7.18 -36.34
N THR A 21 -5.01 -5.98 -35.75
CA THR A 21 -5.11 -5.78 -34.30
C THR A 21 -6.54 -5.81 -33.76
N GLY A 22 -7.55 -5.91 -34.62
CA GLY A 22 -8.95 -5.83 -34.21
C GLY A 22 -9.85 -5.27 -35.31
N PHE A 23 -10.72 -4.34 -34.95
CA PHE A 23 -11.75 -3.79 -35.83
C PHE A 23 -11.81 -2.27 -35.76
N MET A 24 -12.47 -1.67 -36.73
CA MET A 24 -12.96 -0.30 -36.66
C MET A 24 -14.44 -0.33 -36.27
N LYS A 25 -14.78 0.18 -35.09
CA LYS A 25 -16.17 0.39 -34.70
C LYS A 25 -16.70 1.63 -35.39
N VAL A 26 -17.76 1.44 -36.17
CA VAL A 26 -18.47 2.49 -36.88
C VAL A 26 -19.90 2.56 -36.39
N VAL A 27 -20.47 3.76 -36.44
CA VAL A 27 -21.86 4.04 -36.10
C VAL A 27 -22.57 4.63 -37.32
N GLU A 28 -23.88 4.80 -37.23
CA GLU A 28 -24.64 5.43 -38.29
C GLU A 28 -24.14 6.86 -38.58
N SER A 29 -24.20 7.26 -39.85
CA SER A 29 -23.63 8.51 -40.37
C SER A 29 -22.11 8.68 -40.22
N SER A 30 -21.37 7.61 -39.92
CA SER A 30 -19.90 7.62 -39.92
C SER A 30 -19.31 7.00 -41.19
N SER A 31 -18.03 7.27 -41.43
CA SER A 31 -17.29 6.71 -42.57
C SER A 31 -15.92 6.17 -42.16
N VAL A 32 -15.42 5.22 -42.95
CA VAL A 32 -14.08 4.64 -42.86
C VAL A 32 -13.41 4.75 -44.22
N ASN A 33 -12.17 5.19 -44.24
CA ASN A 33 -11.36 5.30 -45.45
C ASN A 33 -10.28 4.22 -45.46
N PHE A 34 -10.18 3.47 -46.54
CA PHE A 34 -9.09 2.55 -46.83
C PHE A 34 -8.26 3.09 -47.99
N THR A 35 -6.97 3.31 -47.76
CA THR A 35 -6.03 3.62 -48.85
C THR A 35 -5.54 2.32 -49.49
N VAL A 36 -5.66 2.24 -50.80
CA VAL A 36 -5.26 1.09 -51.62
C VAL A 36 -4.22 1.58 -52.62
N ASP A 37 -2.97 1.14 -52.46
CA ASP A 37 -1.81 1.63 -53.22
C ASP A 37 -0.98 0.52 -53.89
N ASP A 38 -1.36 -0.76 -53.73
CA ASP A 38 -0.65 -1.92 -54.27
C ASP A 38 -1.47 -2.73 -55.29
N ILE A 39 -2.17 -2.05 -56.20
CA ILE A 39 -2.85 -2.73 -57.32
C ILE A 39 -1.81 -3.22 -58.32
N ARG A 40 -1.73 -4.54 -58.53
CA ARG A 40 -0.74 -5.18 -59.42
C ARG A 40 -1.19 -5.32 -60.87
N ARG A 41 -2.50 -5.45 -61.10
CA ARG A 41 -3.06 -5.67 -62.42
C ARG A 41 -4.23 -4.74 -62.67
N SER A 42 -4.30 -4.14 -63.85
CA SER A 42 -5.47 -3.37 -64.27
C SER A 42 -6.59 -4.32 -64.69
N MET A 43 -7.70 -4.36 -63.93
CA MET A 43 -8.88 -5.20 -64.20
C MET A 43 -10.07 -4.82 -63.30
N TRP A 44 -11.19 -5.53 -63.48
CA TRP A 44 -12.35 -5.43 -62.60
C TRP A 44 -12.20 -6.28 -61.33
N TYR A 45 -12.56 -5.69 -60.20
CA TYR A 45 -12.51 -6.27 -58.87
C TYR A 45 -13.86 -6.18 -58.18
N ASP A 46 -14.23 -7.23 -57.44
CA ASP A 46 -15.29 -7.17 -56.47
C ASP A 46 -14.72 -6.70 -55.13
N ILE A 47 -15.39 -5.76 -54.45
CA ILE A 47 -15.03 -5.34 -53.10
C ILE A 47 -15.83 -6.18 -52.11
N LEU A 48 -15.14 -7.01 -51.34
CA LEU A 48 -15.71 -7.73 -50.20
C LEU A 48 -15.42 -6.96 -48.92
N VAL A 49 -16.45 -6.68 -48.13
CA VAL A 49 -16.33 -6.06 -46.80
C VAL A 49 -16.45 -7.16 -45.75
N ARG A 50 -15.44 -7.31 -44.88
CA ARG A 50 -15.46 -8.21 -43.73
C ARG A 50 -15.83 -7.45 -42.45
N TYR A 51 -16.72 -8.01 -41.66
CA TYR A 51 -17.30 -7.33 -40.50
C TYR A 51 -17.82 -8.28 -39.43
N GLU A 52 -18.00 -7.76 -38.22
CA GLU A 52 -18.66 -8.42 -37.09
C GLU A 52 -19.90 -7.61 -36.66
N PRO A 53 -21.11 -8.18 -36.79
CA PRO A 53 -22.34 -7.58 -36.29
C PRO A 53 -22.33 -7.42 -34.77
N VAL A 54 -22.79 -6.26 -34.28
CA VAL A 54 -22.92 -5.98 -32.83
C VAL A 54 -24.38 -6.04 -32.38
N HIS A 55 -25.31 -5.70 -33.26
CA HIS A 55 -26.75 -5.68 -32.99
C HIS A 55 -27.49 -6.59 -33.97
N PRO A 56 -28.59 -7.23 -33.56
CA PRO A 56 -29.47 -7.95 -34.49
C PRO A 56 -30.10 -6.94 -35.46
N GLY A 57 -30.10 -7.25 -36.75
CA GLY A 57 -30.57 -6.35 -37.81
C GLY A 57 -29.68 -6.32 -39.04
N LEU A 58 -29.95 -5.35 -39.92
CA LEU A 58 -29.32 -5.22 -41.24
C LEU A 58 -28.85 -3.78 -41.45
N TRP A 59 -27.56 -3.60 -41.77
CA TRP A 59 -27.12 -2.34 -42.38
C TRP A 59 -27.55 -2.33 -43.83
N GLN A 60 -28.58 -1.54 -44.13
CA GLN A 60 -29.23 -1.53 -45.44
C GLN A 60 -28.51 -0.67 -46.46
N GLU A 61 -27.93 0.45 -46.03
CA GLU A 61 -27.29 1.42 -46.90
C GLU A 61 -25.86 1.70 -46.44
N VAL A 62 -24.94 0.83 -46.88
CA VAL A 62 -23.50 1.13 -46.81
C VAL A 62 -23.04 1.50 -48.20
N GLN A 63 -22.72 2.78 -48.39
CA GLN A 63 -22.23 3.30 -49.65
C GLN A 63 -20.71 3.24 -49.69
N ILE A 64 -20.14 2.74 -50.78
CA ILE A 64 -18.70 2.76 -51.02
C ILE A 64 -18.44 3.75 -52.16
N ILE A 65 -17.53 4.70 -51.92
CA ILE A 65 -17.08 5.66 -52.92
C ILE A 65 -15.59 5.42 -53.17
N ILE A 66 -15.23 5.31 -54.45
CA ILE A 66 -13.84 5.19 -54.89
C ILE A 66 -13.36 6.56 -55.33
N GLU A 67 -12.35 7.10 -54.66
CA GLU A 67 -11.65 8.29 -55.11
C GLU A 67 -10.36 7.88 -55.81
N ARG A 68 -10.22 8.32 -57.07
CA ARG A 68 -9.06 8.05 -57.92
C ARG A 68 -8.05 9.20 -57.83
N ASP A 69 -6.77 8.87 -57.85
CA ASP A 69 -5.67 9.85 -57.85
C ASP A 69 -5.40 10.49 -59.24
N GLY A 70 -6.02 9.97 -60.30
CA GLY A 70 -5.84 10.45 -61.67
C GLY A 70 -6.89 9.92 -62.65
N PRO A 71 -6.83 10.36 -63.93
CA PRO A 71 -7.75 9.90 -64.97
C PRO A 71 -7.53 8.42 -65.31
N VAL A 72 -8.58 7.74 -65.75
CA VAL A 72 -8.52 6.36 -66.26
C VAL A 72 -7.83 6.33 -67.62
N ASP A 73 -6.99 5.32 -67.86
CA ASP A 73 -6.33 5.11 -69.15
C ASP A 73 -7.37 4.74 -70.24
N PRO A 74 -7.53 5.57 -71.29
CA PRO A 74 -8.54 5.34 -72.33
C PRO A 74 -8.23 4.13 -73.22
N ASP A 75 -6.99 3.66 -73.26
CA ASP A 75 -6.57 2.49 -74.06
C ASP A 75 -6.37 1.23 -73.18
N GLY A 76 -6.63 1.35 -71.88
CA GLY A 76 -6.41 0.31 -70.89
C GLY A 76 -7.61 -0.62 -70.65
N PRO A 77 -7.45 -1.66 -69.81
CA PRO A 77 -8.54 -2.59 -69.46
C PRO A 77 -9.75 -1.93 -68.78
N CYS A 78 -9.58 -0.71 -68.27
CA CYS A 78 -10.64 0.07 -67.63
C CYS A 78 -11.27 1.11 -68.57
N ALA A 79 -11.03 1.06 -69.90
CA ALA A 79 -11.53 2.05 -70.84
C ALA A 79 -13.07 2.21 -70.84
N ASP A 80 -13.80 1.13 -70.56
CA ASP A 80 -15.27 1.11 -70.50
C ASP A 80 -15.85 1.61 -69.16
N TRP A 81 -14.98 1.95 -68.19
CA TRP A 81 -15.38 2.47 -66.88
C TRP A 81 -16.17 3.78 -66.99
N ARG A 82 -17.15 3.96 -66.09
CA ARG A 82 -17.94 5.18 -65.95
C ARG A 82 -17.83 5.72 -64.52
N PRO A 83 -17.96 7.05 -64.31
CA PRO A 83 -17.98 7.65 -62.97
C PRO A 83 -19.03 7.09 -62.01
N GLU A 84 -20.08 6.45 -62.54
CA GLU A 84 -21.11 5.78 -61.74
C GLU A 84 -20.63 4.45 -61.13
N ASP A 85 -19.66 3.78 -61.77
CA ASP A 85 -19.09 2.51 -61.30
C ASP A 85 -18.22 2.67 -60.05
N ASP A 86 -17.82 3.91 -59.72
CA ASP A 86 -17.10 4.25 -58.49
C ASP A 86 -18.04 4.46 -57.28
N ARG A 87 -19.35 4.23 -57.47
CA ARG A 87 -20.37 4.29 -56.40
C ARG A 87 -21.00 2.92 -56.20
N LEU A 88 -20.46 2.17 -55.24
CA LEU A 88 -20.92 0.82 -54.93
C LEU A 88 -21.82 0.85 -53.68
N TRP A 89 -22.61 -0.20 -53.53
CA TRP A 89 -23.50 -0.40 -52.39
C TRP A 89 -23.32 -1.81 -51.83
N VAL A 90 -23.41 -1.93 -50.51
CA VAL A 90 -23.36 -3.22 -49.83
C VAL A 90 -24.36 -3.26 -48.69
N GLN A 91 -24.99 -4.42 -48.51
CA GLN A 91 -25.85 -4.73 -47.38
C GLN A 91 -25.10 -5.64 -46.42
N LEU A 92 -25.08 -5.31 -45.12
CA LEU A 92 -24.35 -6.08 -44.11
C LEU A 92 -25.34 -6.75 -43.12
N PRO A 93 -25.83 -7.96 -43.42
CA PRO A 93 -26.73 -8.69 -42.52
C PRO A 93 -26.03 -9.21 -41.27
N ASP A 94 -26.78 -9.33 -40.17
CA ASP A 94 -26.31 -9.83 -38.86
C ASP A 94 -25.95 -11.33 -38.83
N ASN A 95 -26.45 -12.11 -39.79
CA ASN A 95 -26.16 -13.54 -39.92
C ASN A 95 -24.92 -13.85 -40.77
N ALA A 96 -24.23 -12.83 -41.28
CA ALA A 96 -23.00 -13.00 -42.06
C ALA A 96 -21.80 -12.30 -41.40
N ARG A 97 -20.61 -12.56 -41.94
CA ARG A 97 -19.34 -11.93 -41.54
C ARG A 97 -18.62 -11.25 -42.69
N SER A 98 -19.19 -11.33 -43.88
CA SER A 98 -18.66 -10.71 -45.08
C SER A 98 -19.77 -10.49 -46.10
N ALA A 99 -19.68 -9.41 -46.88
CA ALA A 99 -20.62 -9.11 -47.95
C ALA A 99 -19.92 -8.47 -49.14
N ILE A 100 -20.40 -8.76 -50.35
CA ILE A 100 -19.82 -8.27 -51.60
C ILE A 100 -20.60 -7.02 -52.03
N ALA A 101 -19.87 -5.94 -52.34
CA ALA A 101 -20.44 -4.71 -52.87
C ALA A 101 -20.76 -4.83 -54.37
N THR A 102 -21.80 -4.11 -54.81
CA THR A 102 -22.21 -4.05 -56.22
C THR A 102 -22.38 -2.60 -56.70
N PRO A 103 -22.08 -2.27 -57.97
CA PRO A 103 -21.43 -3.12 -58.99
C PRO A 103 -19.94 -3.38 -58.67
N SER A 104 -19.22 -4.10 -59.55
CA SER A 104 -17.75 -4.24 -59.46
C SER A 104 -17.05 -2.94 -59.81
N VAL A 105 -15.78 -2.79 -59.43
CA VAL A 105 -14.96 -1.59 -59.76
C VAL A 105 -13.75 -1.97 -60.62
N CYS A 106 -13.41 -1.16 -61.62
CA CYS A 106 -12.17 -1.31 -62.36
C CYS A 106 -11.04 -0.50 -61.72
N LEU A 107 -9.95 -1.16 -61.32
CA LEU A 107 -8.77 -0.53 -60.72
C LEU A 107 -7.56 -0.80 -61.60
N GLU A 108 -6.64 0.18 -61.69
CA GLU A 108 -5.47 0.15 -62.57
C GLU A 108 -4.19 -0.07 -61.76
N ALA A 109 -3.26 -0.82 -62.36
CA ALA A 109 -1.99 -1.13 -61.75
C ALA A 109 -1.16 0.13 -61.46
N GLY A 110 -0.56 0.18 -60.27
CA GLY A 110 0.33 1.28 -59.85
C GLY A 110 -0.35 2.60 -59.49
N LYS A 111 -1.69 2.65 -59.46
CA LYS A 111 -2.46 3.81 -58.99
C LYS A 111 -2.89 3.67 -57.54
N VAL A 112 -3.14 4.80 -56.89
CA VAL A 112 -3.61 4.89 -55.51
C VAL A 112 -5.09 5.26 -55.49
N TYR A 113 -5.85 4.56 -54.64
CA TYR A 113 -7.28 4.76 -54.48
C TYR A 113 -7.63 4.96 -53.00
N ASN A 114 -8.56 5.86 -52.71
CA ASN A 114 -9.23 5.91 -51.41
C ASN A 114 -10.61 5.26 -51.53
N VAL A 115 -10.83 4.21 -50.76
CA VAL A 115 -12.09 3.46 -50.71
C VAL A 115 -12.83 3.89 -49.44
N ILE A 116 -13.84 4.73 -49.61
CA ILE A 116 -14.57 5.37 -48.50
C ILE A 116 -15.91 4.66 -48.31
N LEU A 117 -16.04 3.95 -47.19
CA LEU A 117 -17.29 3.30 -46.77
C LEU A 117 -18.06 4.26 -45.88
N THR A 118 -19.29 4.61 -46.26
CA THR A 118 -20.20 5.48 -45.51
C THR A 118 -21.42 4.70 -45.05
N PHE A 119 -21.61 4.63 -43.74
CA PHE A 119 -22.66 3.86 -43.08
C PHE A 119 -23.89 4.74 -42.89
N ARG A 120 -24.80 4.75 -43.86
CA ARG A 120 -25.92 5.71 -43.88
C ARG A 120 -27.10 5.30 -43.03
N ARG A 121 -27.45 4.01 -43.02
CA ARG A 121 -28.68 3.52 -42.37
C ARG A 121 -28.57 2.13 -41.76
N PHE A 122 -28.94 1.98 -40.49
CA PHE A 122 -29.15 0.69 -39.82
C PHE A 122 -30.65 0.43 -39.63
N ASP A 123 -31.17 -0.61 -40.30
CA ASP A 123 -32.60 -0.93 -40.42
C ASP A 123 -33.47 0.22 -40.97
N ALA A 124 -34.42 -0.10 -41.87
CA ALA A 124 -35.39 0.88 -42.32
C ALA A 124 -36.49 1.16 -41.30
N HIS A 125 -36.75 0.22 -40.39
CA HIS A 125 -37.99 0.17 -39.63
C HIS A 125 -37.86 0.69 -38.20
N ALA A 126 -36.63 0.95 -37.73
CA ALA A 126 -36.36 1.47 -36.40
C ALA A 126 -35.21 2.48 -36.45
N ASP A 127 -35.39 3.63 -35.81
CA ASP A 127 -34.31 4.57 -35.56
C ASP A 127 -33.49 4.06 -34.37
N THR A 128 -32.21 3.80 -34.60
CA THR A 128 -31.31 3.22 -33.59
C THR A 128 -29.99 3.98 -33.59
N PRO A 129 -29.95 5.18 -33.02
CA PRO A 129 -28.77 6.05 -33.05
C PRO A 129 -27.54 5.46 -32.32
N THR A 130 -27.71 4.38 -31.55
CA THR A 130 -26.64 3.62 -30.91
C THR A 130 -26.13 2.44 -31.73
N ALA A 131 -26.74 2.16 -32.88
CA ALA A 131 -26.36 1.04 -33.74
C ALA A 131 -24.91 1.20 -34.19
N SER A 132 -24.16 0.11 -34.03
CA SER A 132 -22.76 0.03 -34.40
C SER A 132 -22.42 -1.29 -35.07
N ILE A 133 -21.32 -1.29 -35.81
CA ILE A 133 -20.77 -2.48 -36.47
C ILE A 133 -19.25 -2.40 -36.42
N LEU A 134 -18.61 -3.57 -36.38
CA LEU A 134 -17.17 -3.70 -36.34
C LEU A 134 -16.67 -4.07 -37.74
N ILE A 135 -15.96 -3.18 -38.40
CA ILE A 135 -15.36 -3.43 -39.71
C ILE A 135 -13.95 -3.98 -39.52
N ASP A 136 -13.67 -5.14 -40.10
CA ASP A 136 -12.35 -5.78 -40.05
C ASP A 136 -11.48 -5.25 -41.19
N SER A 137 -11.85 -5.57 -42.43
CA SER A 137 -11.04 -5.30 -43.61
C SER A 137 -11.91 -5.24 -44.87
N ILE A 138 -11.33 -4.68 -45.95
CA ILE A 138 -11.84 -4.85 -47.31
C ILE A 138 -10.91 -5.80 -48.07
N VAL A 139 -11.48 -6.61 -48.95
CA VAL A 139 -10.73 -7.53 -49.82
C VAL A 139 -11.09 -7.22 -51.27
N LEU A 140 -10.06 -6.99 -52.08
CA LEU A 140 -10.20 -6.79 -53.53
C LEU A 140 -10.09 -8.15 -54.20
N ARG A 141 -11.21 -8.69 -54.67
CA ARG A 141 -11.26 -9.98 -55.33
C ARG A 141 -11.25 -9.79 -56.85
N PRO A 142 -10.24 -10.30 -57.58
CA PRO A 142 -10.21 -10.26 -59.03
C PRO A 142 -11.44 -10.96 -59.63
N ARG A 143 -12.08 -10.34 -60.62
CA ARG A 143 -13.17 -10.99 -61.36
C ARG A 143 -12.63 -12.01 -62.34
N ILE A 144 -13.12 -13.25 -62.22
CA ILE A 144 -12.64 -14.36 -63.05
C ILE A 144 -13.01 -14.20 -64.52
N GLU A 145 -14.07 -13.43 -64.84
CA GLU A 145 -14.47 -13.14 -66.23
C GLU A 145 -13.47 -12.24 -66.96
N GLU A 146 -12.57 -11.58 -66.26
CA GLU A 146 -11.51 -10.76 -66.88
C GLU A 146 -10.23 -11.57 -67.15
N ILE A 147 -10.21 -12.84 -66.70
CA ILE A 147 -9.02 -13.67 -66.72
C ILE A 147 -9.03 -14.56 -67.98
N PRO A 148 -8.03 -14.45 -68.87
CA PRO A 148 -8.07 -15.07 -70.20
C PRO A 148 -8.28 -16.59 -70.20
N PHE A 149 -7.81 -17.31 -69.18
CA PHE A 149 -7.94 -18.78 -69.13
C PHE A 149 -9.29 -19.27 -68.61
N PHE A 150 -10.16 -18.38 -68.12
CA PHE A 150 -11.58 -18.62 -67.87
C PHE A 150 -12.47 -18.18 -69.04
N ASN A 151 -11.93 -17.35 -69.94
CA ASN A 151 -12.64 -16.86 -71.12
C ASN A 151 -12.47 -17.79 -72.34
N GLY A 152 -13.46 -17.74 -73.24
CA GLY A 152 -13.47 -18.46 -74.51
C GLY A 152 -14.27 -19.78 -74.49
N GLU A 153 -14.62 -20.24 -75.69
CA GLU A 153 -15.42 -21.45 -75.88
C GLU A 153 -14.63 -22.73 -75.56
N GLY A 154 -15.30 -23.73 -74.99
CA GLY A 154 -14.72 -25.04 -74.70
C GLY A 154 -13.94 -25.06 -73.37
N PRO A 155 -12.58 -25.10 -73.37
CA PRO A 155 -11.81 -25.29 -72.14
C PRO A 155 -11.94 -24.16 -71.10
N GLY A 156 -12.12 -22.91 -71.53
CA GLY A 156 -12.30 -21.76 -70.63
C GLY A 156 -13.60 -21.86 -69.85
N GLU A 157 -14.71 -22.03 -70.57
CA GLU A 157 -16.04 -22.25 -69.99
C GLU A 157 -16.10 -23.45 -69.04
N LEU A 158 -15.46 -24.58 -69.38
CA LEU A 158 -15.38 -25.73 -68.48
C LEU A 158 -14.66 -25.41 -67.16
N ARG A 159 -13.58 -24.62 -67.20
CA ARG A 159 -12.87 -24.17 -65.99
C ARG A 159 -13.73 -23.24 -65.16
N LYS A 160 -14.46 -22.33 -65.81
CA LYS A 160 -15.37 -21.39 -65.13
C LYS A 160 -16.47 -22.15 -64.39
N GLN A 161 -17.12 -23.09 -65.07
CA GLN A 161 -18.16 -23.94 -64.48
C GLN A 161 -17.64 -24.77 -63.31
N GLU A 162 -16.43 -25.34 -63.40
CA GLU A 162 -15.84 -26.09 -62.29
C GLU A 162 -15.54 -25.17 -61.10
N TYR A 163 -14.95 -24.00 -61.35
CA TYR A 163 -14.62 -23.01 -60.31
C TYR A 163 -15.86 -22.51 -59.56
N GLU A 164 -16.96 -22.23 -60.28
CA GLU A 164 -18.24 -21.83 -59.72
C GLU A 164 -18.94 -22.98 -58.99
N ARG A 165 -18.94 -24.18 -59.57
CA ARG A 165 -19.55 -25.39 -58.98
C ARG A 165 -18.96 -25.72 -57.61
N TYR A 166 -17.65 -25.59 -57.47
CA TYR A 166 -16.95 -25.82 -56.20
C TYR A 166 -16.86 -24.57 -55.33
N ARG A 167 -17.51 -23.47 -55.72
CA ARG A 167 -17.57 -22.21 -54.95
C ARG A 167 -16.19 -21.70 -54.54
N CYS A 168 -15.21 -21.82 -55.43
CA CYS A 168 -13.82 -21.44 -55.12
C CYS A 168 -13.65 -19.94 -54.79
N ASN A 169 -14.65 -19.11 -55.14
CA ASN A 169 -14.74 -17.70 -54.74
C ASN A 169 -15.02 -17.50 -53.24
N GLU A 170 -15.72 -18.43 -52.58
CA GLU A 170 -16.14 -18.28 -51.17
C GLU A 170 -14.95 -18.36 -50.21
N LEU A 171 -13.79 -18.85 -50.66
CA LEU A 171 -12.57 -18.92 -49.86
C LEU A 171 -12.17 -17.56 -49.28
N PHE A 172 -12.35 -16.49 -50.05
CA PHE A 172 -11.97 -15.14 -49.66
C PHE A 172 -12.96 -14.51 -48.67
N ASN A 173 -14.08 -15.17 -48.37
CA ASN A 173 -15.09 -14.65 -47.45
C ASN A 173 -14.65 -14.78 -45.98
N SER A 174 -13.79 -15.75 -45.65
CA SER A 174 -13.29 -15.99 -44.29
C SER A 174 -11.87 -15.49 -44.08
N VAL A 175 -11.56 -15.19 -42.81
CA VAL A 175 -10.21 -14.84 -42.35
C VAL A 175 -9.35 -16.08 -42.09
N THR A 176 -9.96 -17.23 -41.82
CA THR A 176 -9.23 -18.46 -41.48
C THR A 176 -8.29 -18.88 -42.62
N PRO A 177 -7.00 -19.18 -42.33
CA PRO A 177 -6.06 -19.64 -43.34
C PRO A 177 -6.57 -20.92 -44.00
N TYR A 178 -6.46 -20.96 -45.32
CA TYR A 178 -6.80 -22.12 -46.15
C TYR A 178 -5.88 -23.28 -45.79
N SER A 179 -6.43 -24.36 -45.23
CA SER A 179 -5.66 -25.60 -45.07
C SER A 179 -5.69 -26.38 -46.39
N ARG A 180 -4.52 -26.86 -46.83
CA ARG A 180 -4.34 -27.62 -48.08
C ARG A 180 -5.24 -28.86 -48.15
N ASP A 181 -5.69 -29.36 -47.01
CA ASP A 181 -6.53 -30.55 -46.88
C ASP A 181 -7.97 -30.33 -47.37
N GLU A 182 -8.40 -29.09 -47.65
CA GLU A 182 -9.82 -28.81 -47.88
C GLU A 182 -10.30 -28.85 -49.35
N ASN A 183 -9.49 -28.58 -50.39
CA ASN A 183 -9.91 -28.88 -51.79
C ASN A 183 -8.81 -28.71 -52.88
N ASP A 184 -8.21 -29.79 -53.39
CA ASP A 184 -7.21 -29.75 -54.48
C ASP A 184 -7.74 -29.10 -55.78
N ILE A 185 -9.08 -29.06 -55.97
CA ILE A 185 -9.72 -28.47 -57.15
C ILE A 185 -9.62 -26.94 -57.17
N CYS A 186 -9.83 -26.26 -56.04
CA CYS A 186 -9.74 -24.80 -55.99
C CYS A 186 -8.28 -24.32 -55.97
N ALA A 187 -7.41 -25.11 -55.33
CA ALA A 187 -5.98 -24.86 -55.21
C ALA A 187 -5.29 -24.61 -56.57
N LYS A 188 -5.59 -25.41 -57.61
CA LYS A 188 -5.04 -25.22 -58.97
C LYS A 188 -5.48 -23.89 -59.60
N TYR A 189 -6.71 -23.45 -59.36
CA TYR A 189 -7.25 -22.21 -59.92
C TYR A 189 -6.67 -21.01 -59.19
N HIS A 190 -6.64 -21.04 -57.85
CA HIS A 190 -6.05 -19.96 -57.07
C HIS A 190 -4.57 -19.75 -57.38
N ASN A 191 -3.80 -20.82 -57.62
CA ASN A 191 -2.42 -20.70 -58.09
C ASN A 191 -2.31 -19.99 -59.45
N SER A 192 -3.17 -20.38 -60.40
CA SER A 192 -3.16 -19.80 -61.76
C SER A 192 -3.61 -18.34 -61.75
N ILE A 193 -4.63 -18.01 -60.96
CA ILE A 193 -5.13 -16.64 -60.75
C ILE A 193 -4.06 -15.81 -60.07
N GLY A 194 -3.46 -16.33 -58.99
CA GLY A 194 -2.38 -15.66 -58.27
C GLY A 194 -1.21 -15.32 -59.18
N TYR A 195 -0.73 -16.30 -59.95
CA TYR A 195 0.33 -16.09 -60.93
C TYR A 195 -0.02 -14.99 -61.95
N TRP A 196 -1.23 -14.99 -62.49
CA TRP A 196 -1.65 -14.04 -63.51
C TRP A 196 -1.90 -12.62 -62.97
N VAL A 197 -2.48 -12.48 -61.78
CA VAL A 197 -2.77 -11.19 -61.15
C VAL A 197 -1.51 -10.53 -60.58
N PHE A 198 -0.63 -11.33 -59.98
CA PHE A 198 0.53 -10.83 -59.23
C PHE A 198 1.87 -10.99 -59.97
N ASP A 199 1.84 -11.44 -61.24
CA ASP A 199 3.02 -11.72 -62.07
C ASP A 199 4.01 -12.70 -61.42
N GLY A 200 3.45 -13.76 -60.85
CA GLY A 200 4.21 -14.81 -60.18
C GLY A 200 3.95 -14.95 -58.69
N ALA A 201 4.94 -15.46 -57.99
CA ALA A 201 4.93 -15.64 -56.54
C ALA A 201 5.87 -14.63 -55.87
N HIS A 202 5.51 -14.20 -54.66
CA HIS A 202 6.29 -13.23 -53.90
C HIS A 202 7.14 -13.89 -52.81
N SER A 203 8.21 -13.21 -52.43
CA SER A 203 9.05 -13.62 -51.30
C SER A 203 8.26 -13.59 -49.99
N CYS A 204 8.47 -14.60 -49.14
CA CYS A 204 7.81 -14.69 -47.84
C CYS A 204 8.15 -13.51 -46.92
N GLU A 205 9.43 -13.09 -46.91
CA GLU A 205 9.95 -12.06 -45.99
C GLU A 205 9.64 -12.30 -44.51
N CYS A 206 9.63 -13.56 -44.06
CA CYS A 206 9.40 -13.86 -42.65
C CYS A 206 10.48 -13.24 -41.77
N ASN A 207 10.06 -12.62 -40.66
CA ASN A 207 10.97 -12.04 -39.68
C ASN A 207 11.77 -13.16 -38.99
N PRO A 208 13.11 -13.16 -39.04
CA PRO A 208 13.92 -14.25 -38.50
C PRO A 208 13.81 -14.40 -36.98
N THR A 209 13.46 -13.32 -36.26
CA THR A 209 13.30 -13.32 -34.82
C THR A 209 11.92 -13.84 -34.42
N GLY A 210 10.86 -13.35 -35.07
CA GLY A 210 9.47 -13.65 -34.70
C GLY A 210 8.87 -14.90 -35.34
N SER A 211 9.50 -15.48 -36.37
CA SER A 211 9.02 -16.70 -37.05
C SER A 211 9.81 -17.95 -36.63
N HIS A 212 9.17 -19.11 -36.69
CA HIS A 212 9.79 -20.42 -36.54
C HIS A 212 10.59 -20.84 -37.77
N SER A 213 10.24 -20.32 -38.94
CA SER A 213 10.86 -20.65 -40.22
C SER A 213 10.77 -19.45 -41.17
N LEU A 214 11.76 -19.34 -42.05
CA LEU A 214 11.72 -18.38 -43.17
C LEU A 214 10.85 -18.86 -44.34
N LEU A 215 10.40 -20.12 -44.30
CA LEU A 215 9.43 -20.69 -45.23
C LEU A 215 8.02 -20.37 -44.73
N CYS A 216 7.29 -19.57 -45.51
CA CYS A 216 5.88 -19.28 -45.28
C CYS A 216 4.96 -20.35 -45.91
N GLU A 217 3.69 -20.31 -45.52
CA GLU A 217 2.65 -21.10 -46.17
C GLU A 217 2.58 -20.80 -47.67
N HIS A 218 2.41 -21.85 -48.47
CA HIS A 218 2.34 -21.73 -49.94
C HIS A 218 1.17 -20.85 -50.42
N TYR A 219 0.07 -20.84 -49.66
CA TYR A 219 -1.10 -20.00 -49.91
C TYR A 219 -1.12 -18.84 -48.93
N GLY A 220 -1.32 -17.62 -49.43
CA GLY A 220 -1.39 -16.40 -48.60
C GLY A 220 -0.05 -15.90 -48.06
N GLY A 221 0.99 -16.73 -48.03
CA GLY A 221 2.34 -16.33 -47.61
C GLY A 221 2.45 -16.02 -46.12
N THR A 222 1.61 -16.64 -45.29
CA THR A 222 1.64 -16.49 -43.83
C THR A 222 2.84 -17.22 -43.25
N CYS A 223 3.66 -16.51 -42.50
CA CYS A 223 4.82 -17.09 -41.82
C CYS A 223 4.39 -17.82 -40.53
N PRO A 224 5.05 -18.93 -40.16
CA PRO A 224 4.76 -19.64 -38.93
C PRO A 224 5.28 -18.84 -37.73
N CYS A 225 4.42 -18.04 -37.10
CA CYS A 225 4.80 -17.14 -36.03
C CYS A 225 5.05 -17.86 -34.71
N LYS A 226 6.02 -17.34 -33.94
CA LYS A 226 6.28 -17.75 -32.56
C LYS A 226 5.12 -17.35 -31.64
N PRO A 227 5.06 -17.91 -30.41
CA PRO A 227 4.00 -17.59 -29.47
C PRO A 227 3.83 -16.08 -29.28
N ASN A 228 2.57 -15.62 -29.33
CA ASN A 228 2.18 -14.21 -29.18
C ASN A 228 2.77 -13.25 -30.23
N VAL A 229 3.29 -13.75 -31.35
CA VAL A 229 3.72 -12.93 -32.49
C VAL A 229 2.67 -12.99 -33.58
N VAL A 230 2.36 -11.86 -34.20
CA VAL A 230 1.31 -11.74 -35.23
C VAL A 230 1.80 -10.99 -36.47
N GLY A 231 0.97 -11.01 -37.50
CA GLY A 231 1.26 -10.40 -38.81
C GLY A 231 1.79 -11.41 -39.81
N ARG A 232 1.56 -11.16 -41.10
CA ARG A 232 1.95 -12.09 -42.20
C ARG A 232 3.43 -12.48 -42.12
N ARG A 233 4.29 -11.54 -41.72
CA ARG A 233 5.75 -11.73 -41.58
C ARG A 233 6.21 -12.02 -40.16
N CYS A 234 5.31 -12.15 -39.18
CA CYS A 234 5.65 -12.34 -37.76
C CYS A 234 6.56 -11.23 -37.20
N ASP A 235 6.26 -9.98 -37.51
CA ASP A 235 7.13 -8.83 -37.27
C ASP A 235 6.72 -7.96 -36.07
N ARG A 236 5.68 -8.35 -35.32
CA ARG A 236 5.19 -7.60 -34.15
C ARG A 236 4.47 -8.49 -33.13
N CYS A 237 4.38 -8.01 -31.90
CA CYS A 237 3.62 -8.68 -30.85
C CYS A 237 2.11 -8.61 -31.08
N ALA A 238 1.41 -9.65 -30.64
CA ALA A 238 -0.04 -9.66 -30.49
C ALA A 238 -0.49 -8.54 -29.54
N PRO A 239 -1.66 -7.92 -29.76
CA PRO A 239 -2.28 -7.08 -28.74
C PRO A 239 -2.40 -7.80 -27.39
N GLY A 240 -2.05 -7.10 -26.31
CA GLY A 240 -2.01 -7.69 -24.96
C GLY A 240 -0.72 -8.43 -24.63
N THR A 241 0.33 -8.26 -25.44
CA THR A 241 1.65 -8.87 -25.25
C THR A 241 2.77 -7.87 -25.59
N TYR A 242 3.98 -8.09 -25.07
CA TYR A 242 5.11 -7.16 -25.16
C TYR A 242 6.46 -7.90 -25.26
N GLY A 243 7.55 -7.16 -25.51
CA GLY A 243 8.91 -7.69 -25.46
C GLY A 243 9.23 -8.64 -26.62
N PHE A 244 9.09 -8.15 -27.86
CA PHE A 244 9.38 -8.92 -29.07
C PHE A 244 10.81 -9.48 -29.05
N GLY A 245 10.94 -10.81 -29.14
CA GLY A 245 12.24 -11.46 -29.03
C GLY A 245 12.30 -12.87 -29.63
N PRO A 246 13.42 -13.58 -29.46
CA PRO A 246 13.65 -14.89 -30.07
C PRO A 246 12.70 -15.98 -29.57
N ASN A 247 12.02 -15.79 -28.44
CA ASN A 247 11.03 -16.71 -27.90
C ASN A 247 9.58 -16.28 -28.18
N GLY A 248 9.38 -15.27 -29.02
CA GLY A 248 8.07 -14.65 -29.26
C GLY A 248 7.84 -13.42 -28.39
N CYS A 249 6.60 -13.22 -27.94
CA CYS A 249 6.22 -12.12 -27.04
C CYS A 249 5.65 -12.63 -25.71
N ILE A 250 5.76 -11.79 -24.68
CA ILE A 250 5.35 -12.10 -23.30
C ILE A 250 3.96 -11.52 -23.06
N PRO A 251 3.02 -12.26 -22.45
CA PRO A 251 1.73 -11.70 -22.05
C PRO A 251 1.86 -10.53 -21.08
N CYS A 252 1.03 -9.51 -21.23
CA CYS A 252 1.02 -8.36 -20.32
C CYS A 252 0.62 -8.75 -18.89
N ASP A 253 -0.39 -9.63 -18.76
CA ASP A 253 -1.00 -10.10 -17.50
C ASP A 253 -1.35 -8.95 -16.55
N CYS A 254 -2.00 -7.92 -17.09
CA CYS A 254 -2.52 -6.82 -16.30
C CYS A 254 -3.61 -7.31 -15.33
N ASN A 255 -3.60 -6.79 -14.12
CA ASN A 255 -4.59 -7.14 -13.11
C ASN A 255 -5.96 -6.60 -13.53
N ALA A 256 -6.96 -7.48 -13.65
CA ALA A 256 -8.29 -7.12 -14.14
C ALA A 256 -9.03 -6.07 -13.28
N VAL A 257 -8.70 -5.98 -11.98
CA VAL A 257 -9.28 -4.99 -11.08
C VAL A 257 -8.47 -3.69 -11.10
N GLY A 258 -7.15 -3.80 -11.07
CA GLY A 258 -6.27 -2.65 -10.94
C GLY A 258 -5.92 -1.94 -12.25
N ALA A 259 -6.03 -2.59 -13.40
CA ALA A 259 -5.76 -2.01 -14.71
C ALA A 259 -7.06 -1.57 -15.43
N LEU A 260 -6.91 -0.70 -16.43
CA LEU A 260 -8.01 -0.28 -17.31
C LEU A 260 -8.39 -1.38 -18.31
N ASP A 261 -7.39 -2.07 -18.85
CA ASP A 261 -7.48 -3.16 -19.80
C ASP A 261 -6.21 -4.04 -19.73
N ASN A 262 -6.11 -5.07 -20.56
CA ASN A 262 -4.93 -5.94 -20.63
C ASN A 262 -3.87 -5.47 -21.64
N PHE A 263 -4.00 -4.26 -22.19
CA PHE A 263 -3.02 -3.70 -23.10
C PHE A 263 -1.92 -2.99 -22.32
N CYS A 264 -0.69 -3.44 -22.53
CA CYS A 264 0.49 -2.84 -21.94
C CYS A 264 1.38 -2.21 -23.00
N ASP A 265 2.32 -1.39 -22.54
CA ASP A 265 3.39 -0.84 -23.36
C ASP A 265 4.22 -1.96 -24.01
N VAL A 266 4.46 -1.86 -25.32
CA VAL A 266 5.03 -2.95 -26.14
C VAL A 266 6.49 -3.27 -25.80
N ASP A 267 7.21 -2.33 -25.18
CA ASP A 267 8.61 -2.49 -24.83
C ASP A 267 8.79 -2.82 -23.34
N THR A 268 8.11 -2.08 -22.47
CA THR A 268 8.27 -2.20 -21.00
C THR A 268 7.29 -3.19 -20.36
N GLY A 269 6.19 -3.52 -21.04
CA GLY A 269 5.14 -4.36 -20.49
C GLY A 269 4.29 -3.70 -19.42
N ARG A 270 4.41 -2.38 -19.22
CA ARG A 270 3.67 -1.65 -18.19
C ARG A 270 2.21 -1.44 -18.61
N CYS A 271 1.29 -1.90 -17.76
CA CYS A 271 -0.14 -1.75 -17.93
C CYS A 271 -0.62 -0.33 -17.58
N LYS A 272 -1.77 0.04 -18.14
CA LYS A 272 -2.44 1.30 -17.79
C LYS A 272 -3.25 1.12 -16.51
N CYS A 273 -2.72 1.61 -15.40
CA CYS A 273 -3.32 1.45 -14.08
C CYS A 273 -4.50 2.41 -13.87
N ARG A 274 -5.48 1.94 -13.08
CA ARG A 274 -6.55 2.79 -12.53
C ARG A 274 -5.96 3.75 -11.48
N PRO A 275 -6.70 4.79 -11.08
CA PRO A 275 -6.25 5.68 -10.01
C PRO A 275 -5.88 4.90 -8.74
N ASN A 276 -4.80 5.31 -8.08
CA ASN A 276 -4.27 4.74 -6.83
C ASN A 276 -3.70 3.32 -6.92
N THR A 277 -3.65 2.70 -8.12
CA THR A 277 -3.01 1.40 -8.33
C THR A 277 -1.70 1.55 -9.10
N TYR A 278 -0.75 0.66 -8.83
CA TYR A 278 0.63 0.74 -9.29
C TYR A 278 1.23 -0.63 -9.62
N GLY A 279 2.42 -0.58 -10.22
CA GLY A 279 3.22 -1.73 -10.62
C GLY A 279 3.08 -2.05 -12.10
N ARG A 280 3.92 -2.95 -12.62
CA ARG A 280 3.88 -3.36 -14.03
C ARG A 280 2.48 -3.85 -14.44
N THR A 281 1.87 -4.64 -13.56
CA THR A 281 0.56 -5.28 -13.77
C THR A 281 -0.58 -4.57 -13.04
N CYS A 282 -0.34 -3.42 -12.40
CA CYS A 282 -1.35 -2.70 -11.61
C CYS A 282 -1.97 -3.52 -10.46
N GLY A 283 -1.24 -4.52 -9.94
CA GLY A 283 -1.70 -5.40 -8.86
C GLY A 283 -1.35 -4.93 -7.45
N GLN A 284 -0.95 -3.67 -7.28
CA GLN A 284 -0.52 -3.09 -6.02
C GLN A 284 -1.12 -1.69 -5.87
N CYS A 285 -1.13 -1.15 -4.66
CA CYS A 285 -1.48 0.26 -4.45
C CYS A 285 -0.28 1.17 -4.74
N GLU A 286 -0.54 2.40 -5.16
CA GLU A 286 0.48 3.45 -5.25
C GLU A 286 1.12 3.72 -3.89
N PRO A 287 2.40 4.16 -3.85
CA PRO A 287 3.03 4.61 -2.61
C PRO A 287 2.16 5.65 -1.90
N GLY A 288 1.93 5.46 -0.60
CA GLY A 288 0.98 6.27 0.18
C GLY A 288 -0.46 5.76 0.17
N PHE A 289 -0.72 4.59 -0.42
CA PHE A 289 -2.00 3.88 -0.38
C PHE A 289 -1.82 2.40 0.03
N TRP A 290 -2.87 1.80 0.56
CA TRP A 290 -2.89 0.41 1.02
C TRP A 290 -4.25 -0.27 0.76
N ASN A 291 -4.35 -1.58 1.01
CA ASN A 291 -5.58 -2.39 0.89
C ASN A 291 -6.03 -2.74 -0.54
N PHE A 292 -5.11 -3.20 -1.41
CA PHE A 292 -5.48 -3.67 -2.75
C PHE A 292 -6.54 -4.80 -2.68
N PRO A 293 -7.62 -4.74 -3.50
CA PRO A 293 -7.85 -3.86 -4.65
C PRO A 293 -8.49 -2.51 -4.34
N HIS A 294 -8.94 -2.28 -3.11
CA HIS A 294 -9.60 -1.04 -2.69
C HIS A 294 -8.58 -0.07 -2.08
N CYS A 295 -7.67 0.43 -2.93
CA CYS A 295 -6.57 1.27 -2.50
C CYS A 295 -7.07 2.56 -1.81
N VAL A 296 -6.81 2.64 -0.51
CA VAL A 296 -7.14 3.79 0.36
C VAL A 296 -5.85 4.49 0.78
N ARG A 297 -5.93 5.81 0.97
CA ARG A 297 -4.77 6.62 1.36
C ARG A 297 -4.31 6.22 2.77
N CYS A 298 -3.01 6.23 3.02
CA CYS A 298 -2.45 6.06 4.37
C CYS A 298 -2.93 7.19 5.29
N GLU A 299 -3.27 6.84 6.53
CA GLU A 299 -3.77 7.77 7.56
C GLU A 299 -2.74 7.94 8.67
N CYS A 300 -1.63 8.64 8.36
CA CYS A 300 -0.50 8.77 9.28
C CYS A 300 -0.46 10.07 10.09
N ASN A 301 -1.61 10.73 10.27
CA ASN A 301 -1.74 12.03 10.95
C ASN A 301 -0.78 13.15 10.48
N GLY A 302 -0.21 13.04 9.27
CA GLY A 302 0.81 13.97 8.75
C GLY A 302 2.25 13.64 9.17
N HIS A 303 2.44 12.65 10.04
CA HIS A 303 3.75 12.30 10.60
C HIS A 303 4.49 11.19 9.83
N ALA A 304 3.89 10.61 8.79
CA ALA A 304 4.59 9.76 7.82
C ALA A 304 4.01 9.91 6.42
N ASP A 305 4.86 9.70 5.41
CA ASP A 305 4.48 9.82 3.98
C ASP A 305 4.12 8.46 3.35
N SER A 306 4.40 7.36 4.05
CA SER A 306 4.19 6.00 3.56
C SER A 306 3.69 5.07 4.66
N CYS A 307 2.91 4.06 4.27
CA CYS A 307 2.46 2.99 5.15
C CYS A 307 2.63 1.63 4.48
N ASP A 308 2.52 0.57 5.27
CA ASP A 308 2.54 -0.79 4.78
C ASP A 308 1.36 -1.05 3.83
N SER A 309 1.67 -1.56 2.63
CA SER A 309 0.69 -1.75 1.55
C SER A 309 -0.47 -2.71 1.87
N LYS A 310 -0.32 -3.57 2.90
CA LYS A 310 -1.35 -4.55 3.28
C LYS A 310 -2.09 -4.16 4.54
N THR A 311 -1.37 -3.69 5.55
CA THR A 311 -1.93 -3.43 6.88
C THR A 311 -2.33 -1.98 7.09
N GLY A 312 -1.78 -1.04 6.30
CA GLY A 312 -2.00 0.40 6.51
C GLY A 312 -1.13 1.01 7.60
N ALA A 313 -0.29 0.22 8.27
CA ALA A 313 0.57 0.70 9.36
C ALA A 313 1.62 1.69 8.84
N CYS A 314 1.63 2.88 9.40
CA CYS A 314 2.56 3.93 9.03
C CYS A 314 4.01 3.54 9.28
N GLN A 315 4.88 3.93 8.35
CA GLN A 315 6.30 3.60 8.39
C GLN A 315 7.12 4.88 8.61
N ASN A 316 8.13 4.79 9.48
CA ASN A 316 9.03 5.91 9.81
C ASN A 316 8.26 7.15 10.31
N CYS A 317 7.44 6.96 11.36
CA CYS A 317 6.79 8.07 12.05
C CYS A 317 7.82 9.14 12.47
N ARG A 318 7.55 10.41 12.13
CA ARG A 318 8.38 11.58 12.45
C ARG A 318 7.88 12.25 13.73
N ASP A 319 8.49 13.37 14.10
CA ASP A 319 8.00 14.26 15.16
C ASP A 319 7.80 13.56 16.53
N TYR A 320 8.63 12.55 16.81
CA TYR A 320 8.57 11.74 18.04
C TYR A 320 7.23 11.03 18.24
N THR A 321 6.56 10.70 17.14
CA THR A 321 5.31 9.92 17.13
C THR A 321 5.55 8.44 16.90
N THR A 322 4.58 7.62 17.28
CA THR A 322 4.54 6.17 17.11
C THR A 322 3.08 5.70 17.05
N GLY A 323 2.85 4.38 16.96
CA GLY A 323 1.53 3.79 16.78
C GLY A 323 1.22 3.50 15.32
N HIS A 324 0.08 2.85 15.08
CA HIS A 324 -0.31 2.40 13.74
C HIS A 324 -0.48 3.58 12.77
N ASN A 325 -0.98 4.70 13.28
CA ASN A 325 -1.28 5.91 12.52
C ASN A 325 -0.37 7.08 12.89
N CYS A 326 0.76 6.82 13.56
CA CYS A 326 1.60 7.87 14.17
C CYS A 326 0.78 8.79 15.10
N ASP A 327 -0.13 8.19 15.87
CA ASP A 327 -1.18 8.83 16.66
C ASP A 327 -0.88 8.92 18.15
N THR A 328 0.25 8.39 18.59
CA THR A 328 0.75 8.53 19.97
C THR A 328 2.18 9.05 19.96
N CYS A 329 2.62 9.62 21.08
CA CYS A 329 4.04 9.93 21.25
C CYS A 329 4.85 8.67 21.59
N ILE A 330 6.13 8.66 21.22
CA ILE A 330 7.07 7.65 21.73
C ILE A 330 7.19 7.76 23.26
N ASP A 331 7.67 6.68 23.90
CA ASP A 331 8.01 6.70 25.32
C ASP A 331 8.92 7.90 25.64
N THR A 332 8.78 8.48 26.83
CA THR A 332 9.45 9.71 27.28
C THR A 332 8.96 11.03 26.69
N PHE A 333 7.94 11.00 25.82
CA PHE A 333 7.29 12.18 25.27
C PHE A 333 5.79 12.18 25.58
N TYR A 334 5.24 13.36 25.81
CA TYR A 334 3.79 13.58 25.97
C TYR A 334 3.26 14.48 24.86
N GLY A 335 1.98 14.35 24.56
CA GLY A 335 1.30 15.12 23.54
C GLY A 335 0.08 14.40 23.01
N ASP A 336 -0.55 15.00 22.00
CA ASP A 336 -1.65 14.42 21.24
C ASP A 336 -1.46 14.79 19.75
N PRO A 337 -0.72 13.95 18.98
CA PRO A 337 -0.33 14.25 17.60
C PRO A 337 -1.46 14.01 16.58
N ARG A 338 -2.69 13.74 17.02
CA ARG A 338 -3.81 13.48 16.11
C ARG A 338 -4.22 14.76 15.38
N ILE A 339 -4.54 14.62 14.09
CA ILE A 339 -5.06 15.72 13.28
C ILE A 339 -6.35 16.26 13.92
N GLY A 340 -6.38 17.55 14.22
CA GLY A 340 -7.51 18.26 14.84
C GLY A 340 -7.30 18.64 16.31
N VAL A 341 -6.36 17.98 17.00
CA VAL A 341 -5.89 18.38 18.35
C VAL A 341 -4.53 19.08 18.24
N ASP A 342 -3.60 18.48 17.48
CA ASP A 342 -2.28 19.03 17.12
C ASP A 342 -1.45 19.53 18.32
N ILE A 343 -1.43 18.75 19.42
CA ILE A 343 -0.52 18.99 20.53
C ILE A 343 0.78 18.21 20.24
N PRO A 344 1.87 18.89 19.85
CA PRO A 344 3.09 18.22 19.41
C PRO A 344 3.73 17.43 20.54
N CYS A 345 4.35 16.30 20.19
CA CYS A 345 5.09 15.49 21.14
C CYS A 345 6.30 16.24 21.71
N ARG A 346 6.35 16.37 23.03
CA ARG A 346 7.43 17.04 23.78
C ARG A 346 7.96 16.13 24.86
N ALA A 347 9.26 16.24 25.15
CA ALA A 347 9.89 15.43 26.19
C ALA A 347 9.25 15.67 27.57
N CYS A 348 9.06 14.60 28.33
CA CYS A 348 8.50 14.62 29.68
C CYS A 348 9.32 15.54 30.61
N PRO A 349 8.71 16.56 31.22
CA PRO A 349 9.39 17.53 32.07
C PRO A 349 9.20 17.17 33.56
N CYS A 350 9.78 16.05 34.00
CA CYS A 350 9.51 15.44 35.30
C CYS A 350 10.72 15.41 36.25
N PRO A 351 11.18 16.53 36.84
CA PRO A 351 10.92 17.96 36.60
C PRO A 351 11.77 18.53 35.44
N GLY A 352 12.90 17.91 35.12
CA GLY A 352 13.65 18.13 33.88
C GLY A 352 13.35 17.04 32.85
N THR A 353 14.15 16.98 31.79
CA THR A 353 14.05 15.92 30.78
C THR A 353 15.12 14.85 31.02
N LEU A 354 14.92 13.63 30.52
CA LEU A 354 15.96 12.59 30.56
C LEU A 354 17.31 13.07 30.00
N GLY A 355 17.28 13.87 28.93
CA GLY A 355 18.49 14.45 28.33
C GLY A 355 19.22 15.46 29.24
N SER A 356 18.54 16.03 30.23
CA SER A 356 19.16 16.92 31.21
C SER A 356 19.85 16.18 32.36
N GLY A 357 19.59 14.87 32.54
CA GLY A 357 20.07 14.09 33.68
C GLY A 357 19.36 14.39 35.00
N HIS A 358 18.33 15.23 34.97
CA HIS A 358 17.52 15.66 36.11
C HIS A 358 16.06 15.27 35.85
N ALA A 359 15.77 13.97 35.90
CA ALA A 359 14.43 13.43 35.71
C ALA A 359 14.19 12.26 36.67
N TYR A 360 13.02 12.25 37.28
CA TYR A 360 12.57 11.25 38.26
C TYR A 360 11.31 10.51 37.79
N ALA A 361 11.06 10.54 36.48
CA ALA A 361 10.12 9.71 35.74
C ALA A 361 10.58 9.62 34.28
N ASP A 362 10.29 8.49 33.63
CA ASP A 362 10.47 8.27 32.19
C ASP A 362 9.14 8.30 31.41
N SER A 363 8.01 8.22 32.10
CA SER A 363 6.66 8.23 31.55
C SER A 363 5.86 9.42 32.07
N CYS A 364 5.10 10.06 31.18
CA CYS A 364 4.18 11.14 31.54
C CYS A 364 3.02 11.24 30.55
N SER A 365 1.90 11.79 31.01
CA SER A 365 0.67 11.93 30.22
C SER A 365 0.05 13.32 30.39
N LEU A 366 -0.83 13.70 29.47
CA LEU A 366 -1.65 14.90 29.60
C LEU A 366 -2.91 14.58 30.39
N ASP A 367 -3.17 15.36 31.43
CA ASP A 367 -4.47 15.33 32.09
C ASP A 367 -5.56 15.82 31.13
N PRO A 368 -6.65 15.07 30.91
CA PRO A 368 -7.63 15.36 29.88
C PRO A 368 -8.49 16.61 30.15
N VAL A 369 -8.44 17.16 31.37
CA VAL A 369 -9.24 18.33 31.77
C VAL A 369 -8.37 19.57 31.79
N THR A 370 -7.26 19.51 32.54
CA THR A 370 -6.35 20.63 32.77
C THR A 370 -5.34 20.80 31.64
N HIS A 371 -5.06 19.74 30.87
CA HIS A 371 -3.96 19.66 29.91
C HIS A 371 -2.58 19.85 30.56
N ASP A 372 -2.49 19.67 31.88
CA ASP A 372 -1.22 19.66 32.59
C ASP A 372 -0.55 18.30 32.44
N VAL A 373 0.79 18.30 32.55
CA VAL A 373 1.57 17.08 32.46
C VAL A 373 1.58 16.39 33.81
N VAL A 374 1.25 15.10 33.81
CA VAL A 374 1.27 14.24 35.00
C VAL A 374 2.27 13.12 34.76
N CYS A 375 3.30 13.06 35.60
CA CYS A 375 4.40 12.11 35.52
C CYS A 375 4.16 10.87 36.37
N GLU A 376 4.62 9.72 35.90
CA GLU A 376 4.65 8.48 36.68
C GLU A 376 5.97 8.40 37.46
N CYS A 377 5.97 8.98 38.66
CA CYS A 377 7.18 9.14 39.46
C CYS A 377 7.82 7.83 39.90
N TYR A 378 9.15 7.82 39.92
CA TYR A 378 9.94 6.76 40.56
C TYR A 378 9.63 6.67 42.06
N GLU A 379 9.96 5.52 42.65
CA GLU A 379 9.80 5.31 44.09
C GLU A 379 10.56 6.39 44.89
N GLY A 380 9.87 6.97 45.88
CA GLY A 380 10.41 8.04 46.71
C GLY A 380 10.15 9.47 46.22
N TYR A 381 9.54 9.64 45.04
CA TYR A 381 9.19 10.94 44.47
C TYR A 381 7.66 11.10 44.38
N SER A 382 7.19 12.35 44.45
CA SER A 382 5.78 12.71 44.40
C SER A 382 5.56 14.09 43.77
N GLY A 383 4.31 14.46 43.53
CA GLY A 383 3.95 15.67 42.78
C GLY A 383 3.60 15.37 41.33
N ALA A 384 3.03 16.36 40.62
CA ALA A 384 2.62 16.17 39.23
C ALA A 384 3.82 15.99 38.28
N ARG A 385 4.99 16.52 38.67
CA ARG A 385 6.23 16.49 37.91
C ARG A 385 7.37 15.82 38.69
N CYS A 386 7.06 15.08 39.75
CA CYS A 386 8.05 14.43 40.62
C CYS A 386 9.00 15.42 41.30
N GLU A 387 8.49 16.63 41.56
CA GLU A 387 9.20 17.76 42.16
C GLU A 387 9.19 17.76 43.69
N ASN A 388 8.52 16.77 44.31
CA ASN A 388 8.49 16.59 45.76
C ASN A 388 8.98 15.20 46.14
N CYS A 389 9.38 15.01 47.40
CA CYS A 389 9.62 13.67 47.93
C CYS A 389 8.32 13.03 48.38
N ALA A 390 8.21 11.71 48.20
CA ALA A 390 7.10 10.93 48.72
C ALA A 390 7.18 10.83 50.25
N GLU A 391 6.10 10.39 50.88
CA GLU A 391 6.08 10.09 52.32
C GLU A 391 7.21 9.12 52.70
N ASN A 392 7.88 9.38 53.83
CA ASN A 392 9.08 8.66 54.30
C ASN A 392 10.36 8.90 53.49
N TYR A 393 10.38 9.87 52.59
CA TYR A 393 11.57 10.32 51.87
C TYR A 393 11.80 11.81 52.14
N PHE A 394 13.06 12.24 52.01
CA PHE A 394 13.44 13.64 52.18
C PHE A 394 14.46 14.09 51.13
N GLY A 395 14.49 15.40 50.87
CA GLY A 395 15.41 16.02 49.93
C GLY A 395 14.78 17.24 49.22
N ASN A 396 15.41 17.66 48.13
CA ASN A 396 14.89 18.72 47.26
C ASN A 396 15.09 18.34 45.78
N PRO A 397 14.17 17.58 45.18
CA PRO A 397 14.30 17.12 43.81
C PRO A 397 14.02 18.20 42.77
N ASP A 398 13.65 19.43 43.15
CA ASP A 398 13.51 20.54 42.19
C ASP A 398 14.87 21.21 41.86
N GLU A 399 15.91 20.94 42.66
CA GLU A 399 17.28 21.38 42.38
C GLU A 399 18.00 20.42 41.45
N MET A 400 18.78 20.94 40.49
CA MET A 400 19.51 20.15 39.45
C MET A 400 20.27 18.92 39.96
N THR A 401 20.78 18.94 41.19
CA THR A 401 21.51 17.81 41.83
C THR A 401 20.75 17.15 42.97
N GLY A 402 19.63 17.72 43.40
CA GLY A 402 18.89 17.24 44.56
C GLY A 402 18.02 16.03 44.21
N LYS A 403 17.90 15.11 45.16
CA LYS A 403 17.23 13.80 45.02
C LYS A 403 16.47 13.50 46.30
N CYS A 404 15.56 12.54 46.23
CA CYS A 404 14.87 12.02 47.40
C CYS A 404 15.61 10.80 47.94
N GLU A 405 15.89 10.82 49.25
CA GLU A 405 16.49 9.73 49.99
C GLU A 405 15.51 9.23 51.06
N ALA A 406 15.53 7.92 51.33
CA ALA A 406 14.67 7.34 52.35
C ALA A 406 15.08 7.84 53.73
N CYS A 407 14.09 8.22 54.53
CA CYS A 407 14.33 8.65 55.91
C CYS A 407 14.86 7.51 56.76
N ASN A 408 16.03 7.72 57.37
CA ASN A 408 16.60 6.77 58.29
C ASN A 408 16.12 7.05 59.72
N CYS A 409 15.02 6.42 60.11
CA CYS A 409 14.49 6.50 61.48
C CYS A 409 14.79 5.26 62.32
N ASN A 410 15.85 4.51 61.98
CA ASN A 410 16.24 3.26 62.64
C ASN A 410 15.09 2.24 62.80
N ASN A 411 14.14 2.26 61.85
CA ASN A 411 12.92 1.44 61.89
C ASN A 411 12.08 1.65 63.17
N ASN A 412 12.21 2.80 63.84
CA ASN A 412 11.45 3.17 65.04
C ASN A 412 10.25 4.07 64.70
N THR A 413 9.73 3.96 63.49
CA THR A 413 8.53 4.66 62.99
C THR A 413 7.59 3.65 62.32
N ASP A 414 6.34 4.04 62.10
CA ASP A 414 5.37 3.23 61.35
C ASP A 414 5.23 3.79 59.93
N LEU A 415 5.85 3.11 58.95
CA LEU A 415 5.88 3.55 57.55
C LEU A 415 4.50 3.73 56.91
N ALA A 416 3.44 3.12 57.47
CA ALA A 416 2.07 3.30 56.99
C ALA A 416 1.46 4.65 57.41
N ARG A 417 2.09 5.37 58.35
CA ARG A 417 1.61 6.67 58.83
C ARG A 417 2.33 7.81 58.10
N PRO A 418 1.59 8.83 57.65
CA PRO A 418 2.19 10.01 57.04
C PRO A 418 2.94 10.86 58.08
N GLY A 419 3.95 11.61 57.62
CA GLY A 419 4.69 12.56 58.43
C GLY A 419 5.66 11.94 59.44
N ASN A 420 6.30 10.81 59.09
CA ASN A 420 7.30 10.16 59.94
C ASN A 420 8.61 10.94 60.06
N CYS A 421 8.98 11.70 59.02
CA CYS A 421 10.16 12.53 58.97
C CYS A 421 9.88 13.85 58.25
N ASP A 422 10.71 14.85 58.51
CA ASP A 422 10.71 16.13 57.79
C ASP A 422 11.15 15.91 56.33
N PRO A 423 10.35 16.36 55.33
CA PRO A 423 10.61 16.09 53.91
C PRO A 423 11.82 16.85 53.35
N HIS A 424 12.42 17.80 54.07
CA HIS A 424 13.62 18.51 53.63
C HIS A 424 14.85 18.10 54.42
N THR A 425 14.73 17.90 55.72
CA THR A 425 15.89 17.62 56.58
C THR A 425 16.07 16.14 56.91
N GLY A 426 15.06 15.29 56.65
CA GLY A 426 15.09 13.85 56.98
C GLY A 426 15.00 13.55 58.47
N ARG A 427 14.73 14.56 59.31
CA ARG A 427 14.63 14.41 60.76
C ARG A 427 13.36 13.67 61.11
N CYS A 428 13.45 12.60 61.88
CA CYS A 428 12.30 11.82 62.31
C CYS A 428 11.44 12.60 63.32
N LEU A 429 10.13 12.58 63.10
CA LEU A 429 9.13 13.37 63.85
C LEU A 429 8.19 12.49 64.68
N GLN A 430 8.04 11.21 64.34
CA GLN A 430 7.10 10.28 64.98
C GLN A 430 7.78 9.03 65.56
N CYS A 431 8.80 9.23 66.41
CA CYS A 431 9.52 8.12 67.05
C CYS A 431 8.62 7.30 68.01
N LEU A 432 8.51 6.01 67.70
CA LEU A 432 7.83 4.97 68.47
C LEU A 432 8.79 4.30 69.47
N TYR A 433 8.28 3.36 70.26
CA TYR A 433 9.06 2.53 71.19
C TYR A 433 9.86 3.34 72.23
N ASP A 434 9.31 4.47 72.66
CA ASP A 434 9.95 5.39 73.61
C ASP A 434 11.36 5.82 73.20
N THR A 435 11.55 6.01 71.89
CA THR A 435 12.79 6.52 71.28
C THR A 435 12.69 7.99 70.88
N ASP A 436 13.83 8.65 70.76
CA ASP A 436 14.00 10.06 70.44
C ASP A 436 15.34 10.27 69.70
N GLY A 437 15.62 11.49 69.28
CA GLY A 437 16.78 11.85 68.45
C GLY A 437 16.39 12.06 66.99
N PRO A 438 17.30 12.67 66.19
CA PRO A 438 17.02 13.00 64.79
C PRO A 438 16.72 11.77 63.91
N HIS A 439 17.17 10.58 64.32
CA HIS A 439 16.95 9.29 63.68
C HIS A 439 16.25 8.28 64.59
N CYS A 440 15.62 8.72 65.69
CA CYS A 440 15.06 7.83 66.72
C CYS A 440 16.09 6.84 67.29
N GLU A 441 17.33 7.28 67.45
CA GLU A 441 18.50 6.47 67.83
C GLU A 441 18.80 6.48 69.35
N HIS A 442 18.06 7.26 70.12
CA HIS A 442 18.20 7.38 71.57
C HIS A 442 16.90 7.02 72.27
N CYS A 443 16.95 6.65 73.55
CA CYS A 443 15.72 6.54 74.35
C CYS A 443 15.23 7.95 74.72
N LYS A 444 13.91 8.14 74.77
CA LYS A 444 13.27 9.39 75.22
C LYS A 444 13.80 9.78 76.61
N PRO A 445 13.85 11.10 76.93
CA PRO A 445 14.16 11.54 78.28
C PRO A 445 13.34 10.79 79.34
N GLY A 446 14.00 10.20 80.34
CA GLY A 446 13.38 9.36 81.37
C GLY A 446 13.39 7.85 81.09
N PHE A 447 13.86 7.43 79.91
CA PHE A 447 14.00 6.03 79.52
C PHE A 447 15.47 5.69 79.26
N TYR A 448 15.83 4.42 79.45
CA TYR A 448 17.16 3.88 79.17
C TYR A 448 17.10 2.51 78.50
N GLY A 449 18.16 2.17 77.76
CA GLY A 449 18.31 0.88 77.08
C GLY A 449 19.00 1.04 75.73
N ASP A 450 18.67 0.15 74.79
CA ASP A 450 19.10 0.24 73.40
C ASP A 450 17.90 0.54 72.49
N ALA A 451 17.85 1.76 71.98
CA ALA A 451 16.82 2.25 71.07
C ALA A 451 16.82 1.51 69.72
N LEU A 452 17.97 1.03 69.24
CA LEU A 452 18.07 0.28 67.99
C LEU A 452 17.50 -1.14 68.15
N GLN A 453 17.51 -1.67 69.37
CA GLN A 453 16.89 -2.95 69.72
C GLN A 453 15.48 -2.80 70.31
N ARG A 454 14.94 -1.58 70.39
CA ARG A 454 13.61 -1.26 70.96
C ARG A 454 13.45 -1.74 72.42
N THR A 455 14.50 -1.55 73.22
CA THR A 455 14.54 -1.97 74.63
C THR A 455 14.48 -0.80 75.60
N CYS A 456 14.05 0.38 75.14
CA CYS A 456 13.88 1.55 76.01
C CYS A 456 12.85 1.28 77.09
N THR A 457 13.29 1.37 78.34
CA THR A 457 12.46 1.16 79.53
C THR A 457 12.56 2.35 80.46
N ASP A 458 11.51 2.63 81.21
CA ASP A 458 11.47 3.72 82.18
C ASP A 458 12.59 3.54 83.23
N CYS A 459 13.29 4.62 83.55
CA CYS A 459 14.39 4.60 84.51
C CYS A 459 13.94 4.34 85.95
N PHE A 460 12.67 4.59 86.29
CA PHE A 460 12.12 4.44 87.63
C PHE A 460 12.91 5.19 88.72
N CYS A 461 13.41 6.38 88.41
CA CYS A 461 14.15 7.22 89.35
C CYS A 461 13.30 7.54 90.59
N ASN A 462 13.84 7.30 91.79
CA ASN A 462 13.17 7.61 93.04
C ASN A 462 13.09 9.14 93.21
N VAL A 463 11.86 9.65 93.25
CA VAL A 463 11.55 11.09 93.33
C VAL A 463 12.14 11.78 94.57
N LEU A 464 12.45 11.02 95.65
CA LEU A 464 13.00 11.58 96.88
C LEU A 464 14.54 11.67 96.86
N GLY A 465 15.21 10.82 96.07
CA GLY A 465 16.67 10.75 96.02
C GLY A 465 17.29 11.30 94.73
N THR A 466 16.48 11.73 93.76
CA THR A 466 16.93 12.20 92.44
C THR A 466 16.91 13.72 92.35
N ASP A 467 17.99 14.32 91.87
CA ASP A 467 18.06 15.74 91.53
C ASP A 467 17.36 16.00 90.19
N VAL A 468 16.09 16.41 90.25
CA VAL A 468 15.29 16.72 89.07
C VAL A 468 15.84 17.88 88.24
N SER A 469 16.68 18.75 88.82
CA SER A 469 17.27 19.90 88.12
C SER A 469 18.50 19.52 87.29
N ALA A 470 19.13 18.39 87.60
CA ALA A 470 20.29 17.86 86.88
C ALA A 470 19.93 17.19 85.53
N GLY A 471 18.63 16.99 85.27
CA GLY A 471 18.11 16.43 84.01
C GLY A 471 17.60 15.00 84.12
N PRO A 472 17.30 14.34 82.98
CA PRO A 472 16.84 12.95 82.96
C PRO A 472 17.97 11.97 83.32
N CYS A 473 17.61 10.72 83.62
CA CYS A 473 18.57 9.63 83.75
C CYS A 473 19.41 9.43 82.48
N ASP A 474 20.57 8.79 82.64
CA ASP A 474 21.42 8.40 81.52
C ASP A 474 20.71 7.38 80.61
N HIS A 475 20.55 7.74 79.34
CA HIS A 475 19.78 6.98 78.34
C HIS A 475 20.34 5.58 77.99
N ARG A 476 21.56 5.23 78.41
CA ARG A 476 22.16 3.90 78.17
C ARG A 476 22.19 3.04 79.43
N THR A 477 22.60 3.62 80.54
CA THR A 477 22.84 2.92 81.81
C THR A 477 21.63 2.95 82.74
N GLY A 478 20.72 3.92 82.55
CA GLY A 478 19.58 4.17 83.42
C GLY A 478 19.97 4.82 84.75
N GLN A 479 21.21 5.29 84.89
CA GLN A 479 21.65 5.96 86.11
C GLN A 479 20.90 7.28 86.28
N CYS A 480 20.11 7.38 87.34
CA CYS A 480 19.44 8.59 87.74
C CYS A 480 20.45 9.58 88.37
N PRO A 481 20.28 10.90 88.17
CA PRO A 481 21.13 11.88 88.82
C PRO A 481 20.79 11.96 90.32
N CYS A 482 21.59 11.29 91.15
CA CYS A 482 21.32 11.22 92.57
C CYS A 482 21.68 12.52 93.31
N LEU A 483 20.87 12.88 94.29
CA LEU A 483 21.16 13.96 95.25
C LEU A 483 22.41 13.61 96.08
N PRO A 484 23.05 14.60 96.74
CA PRO A 484 24.26 14.36 97.53
C PRO A 484 24.12 13.19 98.52
N ASN A 485 25.11 12.30 98.53
CA ASN A 485 25.20 11.10 99.39
C ASN A 485 24.07 10.07 99.19
N VAL A 486 23.37 10.11 98.05
CA VAL A 486 22.41 9.08 97.62
C VAL A 486 23.08 8.22 96.54
N ILE A 487 22.94 6.90 96.65
CA ILE A 487 23.55 5.91 95.76
C ILE A 487 22.50 4.99 95.11
N GLY A 488 22.97 4.14 94.20
CA GLY A 488 22.14 3.22 93.44
C GLY A 488 21.66 3.81 92.12
N ARG A 489 21.31 2.94 91.18
CA ARG A 489 20.84 3.35 89.84
C ARG A 489 19.57 4.19 89.90
N LEU A 490 18.67 3.82 90.82
CA LEU A 490 17.37 4.45 91.03
C LEU A 490 17.42 5.60 92.04
N CYS A 491 18.59 5.90 92.63
CA CYS A 491 18.74 6.84 93.74
C CYS A 491 17.80 6.56 94.92
N ASP A 492 17.73 5.29 95.34
CA ASP A 492 16.77 4.80 96.33
C ASP A 492 17.39 4.51 97.71
N SER A 493 18.71 4.60 97.82
CA SER A 493 19.46 4.26 99.03
C SER A 493 20.48 5.33 99.38
N CYS A 494 20.70 5.57 100.67
CA CYS A 494 21.78 6.43 101.13
C CYS A 494 23.12 5.70 101.03
N GLU A 495 24.20 6.45 100.78
CA GLU A 495 25.56 5.95 100.93
C GLU A 495 25.80 5.42 102.35
N GLU A 496 26.75 4.51 102.52
CA GLU A 496 27.13 3.99 103.84
C GLU A 496 27.47 5.15 104.80
N ASN A 497 26.94 5.09 106.02
CA ASN A 497 27.02 6.16 107.04
C ASN A 497 26.17 7.43 106.78
N TYR A 498 25.18 7.36 105.88
CA TYR A 498 24.21 8.44 105.66
C TYR A 498 22.75 7.94 105.81
N TRP A 499 21.81 8.81 106.20
CA TRP A 499 20.39 8.51 106.41
C TRP A 499 19.48 9.68 105.97
N ARG A 500 18.16 9.55 106.19
CA ARG A 500 17.15 10.62 105.96
C ARG A 500 16.89 11.00 104.49
N ILE A 501 16.91 10.04 103.56
CA ILE A 501 16.57 10.27 102.13
C ILE A 501 15.21 10.96 101.89
N ALA A 502 14.24 10.78 102.81
CA ALA A 502 12.93 11.42 102.73
C ALA A 502 12.96 12.96 102.90
N SER A 503 14.12 13.56 103.20
CA SER A 503 14.32 15.01 103.22
C SER A 503 14.11 15.66 101.84
N GLY A 504 14.33 14.90 100.77
CA GLY A 504 14.31 15.40 99.39
C GLY A 504 15.51 16.29 99.02
N GLN A 505 16.54 16.37 99.87
CA GLN A 505 17.75 17.19 99.66
C GLN A 505 19.04 16.37 99.62
N GLY A 506 18.94 15.04 99.68
CA GLY A 506 20.07 14.12 99.83
C GLY A 506 20.07 13.44 101.20
N CYS A 507 21.08 12.62 101.45
CA CYS A 507 21.23 11.95 102.75
C CYS A 507 22.20 12.70 103.67
N ASP A 508 21.85 12.76 104.94
CA ASP A 508 22.63 13.40 106.00
C ASP A 508 23.52 12.37 106.68
N PRO A 509 24.71 12.74 107.18
CA PRO A 509 25.57 11.81 107.91
C PRO A 509 24.86 11.24 109.15
N CYS A 510 25.10 9.95 109.44
CA CYS A 510 24.50 9.25 110.57
C CYS A 510 24.91 9.80 111.93
N GLU A 511 26.11 10.37 112.04
CA GLU A 511 26.67 10.90 113.29
C GLU A 511 26.49 9.92 114.47
N CYS A 512 26.79 8.63 114.23
CA CYS A 512 26.68 7.56 115.22
C CYS A 512 27.48 7.89 116.50
N ASP A 513 26.86 7.73 117.67
CA ASP A 513 27.54 7.93 118.96
C ASP A 513 28.57 6.81 119.22
N ALA A 514 29.83 7.19 119.40
CA ALA A 514 30.96 6.25 119.51
C ALA A 514 30.90 5.32 120.75
N VAL A 515 30.01 5.58 121.72
CA VAL A 515 29.85 4.76 122.94
C VAL A 515 28.55 3.95 122.90
N GLY A 516 27.49 4.51 122.32
CA GLY A 516 26.15 3.93 122.30
C GLY A 516 25.81 3.08 121.07
N SER A 517 26.55 3.22 119.97
CA SER A 517 26.30 2.47 118.73
C SER A 517 26.97 1.09 118.74
N ILE A 518 26.26 0.08 118.23
CA ILE A 518 26.72 -1.32 118.17
C ILE A 518 27.64 -1.62 116.97
N SER A 519 27.70 -0.71 116.00
CA SER A 519 28.72 -0.63 114.95
C SER A 519 28.95 0.84 114.62
N GLU A 520 30.06 1.14 113.95
CA GLU A 520 30.20 2.45 113.27
C GLU A 520 29.07 2.64 112.25
#